data_AF-A0A0B7A8U8-F1
#
_entry.id   AF-A0A0B7A8U8-F1
#
_cell.length_a   1.000
_cell.length_b   1.000
_cell.length_c   1.000
_cell.angle_alpha   90.00
_cell.angle_beta   90.00
_cell.angle_gamma   90.00
#
_symmetry.space_group_name_H-M   'P 1'
#
loop_
_entity.id
_entity.type
_entity.pdbx_description
1 polymer ?
#
loop_
_entity_poly.entity_id
_entity_poly.type
_entity_poly.pdbx_seq_one_letter_code
_entity_poly.pdbx_strand_id
1 'polypeptide(L)'
;RSSDLYHDLFLSSTSLMTYSATYSSRYKNVLILTTSNITGAIDLAFVDRADIKQYIGPPSTRAIYTIYMSCLRELMKCGIISPTHQLIDIRALEVTRFMENNATFSSLKVYDIAKKSEGLSGRTLRKLPFMAHAMYLQGCPVTLDSYLEALSMAVDRQFKEQQDLTKY
;
A
#
# COMPACT_ATOMS: atom_id res chain seq x y z
N ARG A 1 16.53 32.42 2.85
CA ARG A 1 16.98 31.04 3.17
C ARG A 1 15.96 29.97 2.79
N SER A 2 14.72 29.97 3.30
CA SER A 2 13.69 29.04 2.81
C SER A 2 13.19 29.40 1.40
N SER A 3 13.05 30.70 1.08
CA SER A 3 12.69 31.21 -0.25
C SER A 3 13.66 30.77 -1.36
N ASP A 4 14.95 30.75 -1.05
CA ASP A 4 16.01 30.43 -2.01
C ASP A 4 16.07 28.93 -2.29
N LEU A 5 15.79 28.10 -1.27
CA LEU A 5 15.66 26.65 -1.42
C LEU A 5 14.46 26.26 -2.30
N TYR A 6 13.31 26.93 -2.16
CA TYR A 6 12.16 26.69 -3.04
C TYR A 6 12.45 27.14 -4.47
N HIS A 7 13.15 28.26 -4.65
CA HIS A 7 13.53 28.75 -5.98
C HIS A 7 14.56 27.80 -6.65
N ASP A 8 15.51 27.26 -5.91
CA ASP A 8 16.48 26.26 -6.40
C ASP A 8 15.85 24.88 -6.65
N LEU A 9 14.88 24.46 -5.83
CA LEU A 9 14.11 23.24 -6.06
C LEU A 9 13.22 23.37 -7.31
N PHE A 10 12.67 24.55 -7.54
CA PHE A 10 11.84 24.88 -8.70
C PHE A 10 12.69 24.95 -9.98
N LEU A 11 13.86 25.61 -9.93
CA LEU A 11 14.83 25.64 -11.03
C LEU A 11 15.39 24.26 -11.35
N SER A 12 15.69 23.42 -10.35
CA SER A 12 16.17 22.06 -10.60
C SER A 12 15.08 21.18 -11.23
N SER A 13 13.83 21.28 -10.77
CA SER A 13 12.69 20.53 -11.31
C SER A 13 12.34 20.94 -12.75
N THR A 14 12.28 22.24 -13.02
CA THR A 14 12.02 22.78 -14.37
C THR A 14 13.16 22.50 -15.36
N SER A 15 14.41 22.50 -14.88
CA SER A 15 15.58 22.12 -15.69
C SER A 15 15.56 20.63 -16.06
N LEU A 16 15.24 19.74 -15.11
CA LEU A 16 15.12 18.30 -15.35
C LEU A 16 14.00 17.97 -16.34
N MET A 17 12.87 18.67 -16.25
CA MET A 17 11.76 18.55 -17.21
C MET A 17 12.10 19.06 -18.61
N THR A 18 12.78 20.21 -18.70
CA THR A 18 13.14 20.78 -20.00
C THR A 18 14.14 19.87 -20.70
N TYR A 19 15.08 19.30 -19.94
CA TYR A 19 16.02 18.28 -20.42
C TYR A 19 15.30 17.00 -20.85
N SER A 20 14.39 16.46 -20.03
CA SER A 20 13.70 15.21 -20.35
C SER A 20 12.75 15.33 -21.56
N ALA A 21 12.01 16.44 -21.68
CA ALA A 21 11.13 16.70 -22.82
C ALA A 21 11.91 16.89 -24.13
N THR A 22 13.02 17.63 -24.12
CA THR A 22 13.89 17.77 -25.29
C THR A 22 14.60 16.47 -25.66
N TYR A 23 14.93 15.62 -24.69
CA TYR A 23 15.55 14.32 -24.94
C TYR A 23 14.58 13.32 -25.57
N SER A 24 13.33 13.25 -25.09
CA SER A 24 12.27 12.39 -25.63
C SER A 24 11.90 12.75 -27.07
N SER A 25 11.84 14.06 -27.40
CA SER A 25 11.59 14.53 -28.77
C SER A 25 12.68 14.09 -29.76
N ARG A 26 13.88 13.76 -29.27
CA ARG A 26 15.05 13.40 -30.08
C ARG A 26 15.21 11.88 -30.29
N TYR A 27 14.62 11.05 -29.42
CA TYR A 27 14.77 9.59 -29.46
C TYR A 27 13.42 8.88 -29.26
N LYS A 28 12.97 8.14 -30.28
CA LYS A 28 11.64 7.48 -30.29
C LYS A 28 11.51 6.28 -29.34
N ASN A 29 12.57 5.90 -28.64
CA ASN A 29 12.65 4.73 -27.75
C ASN A 29 12.88 5.10 -26.28
N VAL A 30 12.52 6.32 -25.88
CA VAL A 30 12.66 6.82 -24.50
C VAL A 30 11.29 6.93 -23.84
N LEU A 31 11.15 6.34 -22.65
CA LEU A 31 9.99 6.51 -21.77
C LEU A 31 10.44 7.18 -20.47
N ILE A 32 9.77 8.28 -20.10
CA ILE A 32 10.04 9.02 -18.86
C ILE A 32 8.91 8.75 -17.88
N LEU A 33 9.26 8.31 -16.68
CA LEU A 33 8.33 8.07 -15.58
C LEU A 33 8.71 8.93 -14.39
N THR A 34 7.75 9.69 -13.87
CA THR A 34 7.96 10.63 -12.77
C THR A 34 6.80 10.52 -11.78
N THR A 35 7.08 10.61 -10.48
CA THR A 35 6.09 10.54 -9.41
C THR A 35 6.18 11.77 -8.52
N SER A 36 5.05 12.38 -8.15
CA SER A 36 5.00 13.45 -7.15
C SER A 36 4.13 13.03 -5.97
N ASN A 37 4.61 13.28 -4.75
CA ASN A 37 3.89 12.97 -3.51
C ASN A 37 2.94 14.10 -3.08
N ILE A 38 2.97 15.26 -3.73
CA ILE A 38 2.17 16.42 -3.34
C ILE A 38 1.02 16.58 -4.33
N THR A 39 -0.19 16.21 -3.92
CA THR A 39 -1.40 16.44 -4.71
C THR A 39 -1.82 17.90 -4.59
N GLY A 40 -1.74 18.67 -5.68
CA GLY A 40 -2.26 20.04 -5.75
C GLY A 40 -1.23 21.18 -5.66
N ALA A 41 0.02 20.90 -5.25
CA ALA A 41 1.13 21.86 -5.34
C ALA A 41 2.18 21.47 -6.40
N ILE A 42 1.80 20.57 -7.32
CA ILE A 42 2.64 20.26 -8.48
C ILE A 42 2.65 21.50 -9.36
N ASP A 43 3.85 21.91 -9.78
CA ASP A 43 4.03 23.00 -10.74
C ASP A 43 3.11 22.78 -11.96
N LEU A 44 2.31 23.79 -12.28
CA LEU A 44 1.41 23.77 -13.42
C LEU A 44 2.17 23.47 -14.72
N ALA A 45 3.42 23.94 -14.84
CA ALA A 45 4.29 23.65 -15.96
C ALA A 45 4.69 22.16 -16.05
N PHE A 46 4.79 21.47 -14.92
CA PHE A 46 5.04 20.02 -14.85
C PHE A 46 3.85 19.24 -15.35
N VAL A 47 2.67 19.65 -14.90
CA VAL A 47 1.41 19.07 -15.31
C VAL A 47 1.22 19.30 -16.81
N ASP A 48 1.34 20.51 -17.33
CA ASP A 48 1.09 20.80 -18.75
C ASP A 48 1.98 20.04 -19.74
N ARG A 49 3.17 19.59 -19.31
CA ARG A 49 4.10 18.83 -20.17
C ARG A 49 3.96 17.30 -20.07
N ALA A 50 3.12 16.79 -19.16
CA ALA A 50 2.88 15.36 -19.04
C ALA A 50 1.75 14.91 -19.97
N ASP A 51 2.05 13.98 -20.87
CA ASP A 51 1.05 13.38 -21.77
C ASP A 51 -0.01 12.58 -21.00
N ILE A 52 0.41 11.86 -19.95
CA ILE A 52 -0.46 11.05 -19.11
C ILE A 52 -0.31 11.52 -17.66
N LYS A 53 -1.44 11.89 -17.06
CA LYS A 53 -1.55 12.29 -15.65
C LYS A 53 -2.45 11.29 -14.96
N GLN A 54 -1.88 10.54 -14.02
CA GLN A 54 -2.64 9.56 -13.25
C GLN A 54 -2.47 9.84 -11.76
N TYR A 55 -3.57 10.17 -11.09
CA TYR A 55 -3.61 10.15 -9.63
C TYR A 55 -3.71 8.70 -9.14
N ILE A 56 -2.83 8.32 -8.21
CA ILE A 56 -2.87 7.03 -7.52
C ILE A 56 -3.22 7.31 -6.06
N GLY A 57 -4.50 7.08 -5.73
CA GLY A 57 -4.98 7.17 -4.36
C GLY A 57 -4.56 5.98 -3.48
N PRO A 58 -5.03 5.94 -2.22
CA PRO A 58 -4.87 4.75 -1.39
C PRO A 58 -5.52 3.52 -2.07
N PRO A 59 -4.98 2.32 -1.83
CA PRO A 59 -5.53 1.10 -2.42
C PRO A 59 -6.97 0.85 -1.95
N SER A 60 -7.81 0.34 -2.86
CA SER A 60 -9.17 -0.12 -2.51
C SER A 60 -9.11 -1.38 -1.62
N THR A 61 -10.18 -1.69 -0.87
CA THR A 61 -10.28 -2.95 -0.10
C THR A 61 -9.81 -4.17 -0.90
N ARG A 62 -10.16 -4.26 -2.19
CA ARG A 62 -9.75 -5.37 -3.05
C ARG A 62 -8.22 -5.46 -3.22
N ALA A 63 -7.57 -4.31 -3.43
CA ALA A 63 -6.13 -4.23 -3.51
C ALA A 63 -5.47 -4.52 -2.14
N ILE A 64 -6.04 -4.02 -1.04
CA ILE A 64 -5.58 -4.29 0.32
C ILE A 64 -5.62 -5.79 0.62
N TYR A 65 -6.74 -6.44 0.32
CA TYR A 65 -6.90 -7.88 0.47
C TYR A 65 -5.78 -8.64 -0.26
N THR A 66 -5.51 -8.25 -1.51
CA THR A 66 -4.45 -8.86 -2.33
C THR A 66 -3.07 -8.65 -1.71
N ILE A 67 -2.80 -7.46 -1.14
CA ILE A 67 -1.55 -7.18 -0.41
C ILE A 67 -1.41 -8.12 0.78
N TYR A 68 -2.40 -8.18 1.67
CA TYR A 68 -2.34 -9.07 2.84
C TYR A 68 -2.23 -10.53 2.44
N MET A 69 -2.96 -10.96 1.42
CA MET A 69 -2.86 -12.30 0.87
C MET A 69 -1.44 -12.65 0.42
N SER A 70 -0.75 -11.71 -0.24
CA SER A 70 0.65 -11.89 -0.63
C SER A 70 1.58 -12.01 0.59
N CYS A 71 1.37 -11.20 1.63
CA CYS A 71 2.15 -11.23 2.85
C CYS A 71 1.93 -12.54 3.64
N LEU A 72 0.68 -12.95 3.84
CA LEU A 72 0.32 -14.18 4.55
C LEU A 72 0.89 -15.42 3.86
N ARG A 73 0.83 -15.49 2.52
CA ARG A 73 1.45 -16.57 1.75
C ARG A 73 2.95 -16.66 1.97
N GLU A 74 3.66 -15.52 1.98
CA GLU A 74 5.10 -15.52 2.22
C GLU A 74 5.43 -15.93 3.67
N LEU A 75 4.64 -15.50 4.66
CA LEU A 75 4.83 -15.89 6.05
C LEU A 75 4.57 -17.38 6.28
N MET A 76 3.60 -17.97 5.59
CA MET A 76 3.37 -19.42 5.58
C MET A 76 4.54 -20.16 4.92
N LYS A 77 5.03 -19.65 3.78
CA LYS A 77 6.17 -20.23 3.06
C LYS A 77 7.46 -20.23 3.87
N CYS A 78 7.70 -19.17 4.64
CA CYS A 78 8.86 -19.06 5.53
C CYS A 78 8.68 -19.79 6.87
N GLY A 79 7.54 -20.46 7.09
CA GLY A 79 7.26 -21.22 8.31
C GLY A 79 6.94 -20.36 9.54
N ILE A 80 6.73 -19.06 9.37
CA ILE A 80 6.30 -18.16 10.47
C ILE A 80 4.85 -18.49 10.85
N ILE A 81 3.99 -18.70 9.85
CA ILE A 81 2.61 -19.15 10.07
C ILE A 81 2.52 -20.65 9.75
N SER A 82 2.05 -21.45 10.70
CA SER A 82 1.86 -22.90 10.54
C SER A 82 0.63 -23.39 11.33
N PRO A 83 -0.14 -24.38 10.80
CA PRO A 83 0.03 -25.01 9.50
C PRO A 83 -0.32 -24.09 8.33
N THR A 84 0.11 -24.45 7.13
CA THR A 84 -0.24 -23.73 5.90
C THR A 84 -1.73 -23.84 5.64
N HIS A 85 -2.40 -22.72 5.42
CA HIS A 85 -3.82 -22.68 5.07
C HIS A 85 -4.00 -22.23 3.63
N GLN A 86 -4.93 -22.85 2.91
CA GLN A 86 -5.36 -22.34 1.62
C GLN A 86 -6.31 -21.17 1.83
N LEU A 87 -5.91 -19.97 1.43
CA LEU A 87 -6.85 -18.85 1.34
C LEU A 87 -7.21 -18.56 -0.12
N ILE A 88 -8.44 -18.11 -0.29
CA ILE A 88 -9.15 -18.00 -1.56
C ILE A 88 -8.88 -16.63 -2.17
N ASP A 89 -8.74 -16.55 -3.50
CA ASP A 89 -8.60 -15.26 -4.19
C ASP A 89 -9.88 -14.43 -4.06
N ILE A 90 -9.75 -13.11 -4.07
CA ILE A 90 -10.89 -12.20 -3.90
C ILE A 90 -11.96 -12.40 -4.98
N ARG A 91 -11.58 -12.75 -6.21
CA ARG A 91 -12.52 -13.08 -7.29
C ARG A 91 -13.40 -14.27 -6.94
N ALA A 92 -12.82 -15.29 -6.32
CA ALA A 92 -13.56 -16.47 -5.92
C ALA A 92 -14.49 -16.16 -4.75
N LEU A 93 -14.08 -15.31 -3.79
CA LEU A 93 -14.97 -14.80 -2.74
C LEU A 93 -16.16 -14.00 -3.31
N GLU A 94 -15.93 -13.18 -4.33
CA GLU A 94 -16.99 -12.43 -5.02
C GLU A 94 -17.97 -13.36 -5.73
N VAL A 95 -17.48 -14.39 -6.42
CA VAL A 95 -18.32 -15.41 -7.09
C VAL A 95 -19.17 -16.17 -6.08
N THR A 96 -18.61 -16.53 -4.92
CA THR A 96 -19.36 -17.16 -3.82
C THR A 96 -20.18 -16.15 -3.01
N ARG A 97 -20.29 -14.89 -3.44
CA ARG A 97 -21.02 -13.81 -2.78
C ARG A 97 -20.68 -13.66 -1.30
N PHE A 98 -19.41 -13.86 -0.96
CA PHE A 98 -18.90 -13.80 0.42
C PHE A 98 -19.64 -14.74 1.39
N MET A 99 -20.20 -15.86 0.91
CA MET A 99 -20.83 -16.85 1.77
C MET A 99 -19.79 -17.50 2.70
N GLU A 100 -20.10 -17.52 3.98
CA GLU A 100 -19.26 -18.14 4.99
C GLU A 100 -19.45 -19.66 5.01
N ASN A 101 -18.32 -20.37 4.93
CA ASN A 101 -18.21 -21.82 5.11
C ASN A 101 -16.77 -22.15 5.53
N ASN A 102 -16.49 -23.42 5.79
CA ASN A 102 -15.17 -23.86 6.24
C ASN A 102 -14.01 -23.47 5.30
N ALA A 103 -14.25 -23.37 3.98
CA ALA A 103 -13.23 -22.99 3.01
C ALA A 103 -13.04 -21.46 2.89
N THR A 104 -14.10 -20.68 3.10
CA THR A 104 -14.07 -19.21 2.97
C THR A 104 -13.78 -18.49 4.28
N PHE A 105 -14.01 -19.13 5.44
CA PHE A 105 -13.93 -18.51 6.77
C PHE A 105 -12.66 -17.67 7.00
N SER A 106 -11.47 -18.26 6.88
CA SER A 106 -10.21 -17.52 7.07
C SER A 106 -10.00 -16.43 6.02
N SER A 107 -10.48 -16.66 4.80
CA SER A 107 -10.40 -15.69 3.70
C SER A 107 -11.32 -14.50 3.95
N LEU A 108 -12.50 -14.71 4.54
CA LEU A 108 -13.43 -13.65 4.94
C LEU A 108 -12.87 -12.82 6.10
N LYS A 109 -12.23 -13.45 7.10
CA LYS A 109 -11.50 -12.71 8.15
C LYS A 109 -10.45 -11.76 7.58
N VAL A 110 -9.65 -12.23 6.61
CA VAL A 110 -8.66 -11.37 5.91
C VAL A 110 -9.36 -10.22 5.18
N TYR A 111 -10.53 -10.47 4.59
CA TYR A 111 -11.33 -9.47 3.90
C TYR A 111 -11.90 -8.40 4.84
N ASP A 112 -12.35 -8.79 6.04
CA ASP A 112 -12.81 -7.84 7.05
C ASP A 112 -11.66 -6.97 7.58
N ILE A 113 -10.47 -7.55 7.78
CA ILE A 113 -9.26 -6.78 8.12
C ILE A 113 -8.89 -5.83 6.96
N ALA A 114 -9.06 -6.26 5.70
CA ALA A 114 -8.81 -5.41 4.54
C ALA A 114 -9.76 -4.21 4.49
N LYS A 115 -11.07 -4.42 4.73
CA LYS A 115 -12.06 -3.34 4.87
C LYS A 115 -11.70 -2.37 5.98
N LYS A 116 -11.33 -2.90 7.14
CA LYS A 116 -10.89 -2.10 8.29
C LYS A 116 -9.65 -1.26 7.99
N SER A 117 -8.81 -1.70 7.06
CA SER A 117 -7.55 -1.04 6.70
C SER A 117 -7.68 0.01 5.59
N GLU A 118 -8.90 0.32 5.12
CA GLU A 118 -9.11 1.36 4.09
C GLU A 118 -8.57 2.72 4.53
N GLY A 119 -7.98 3.45 3.58
CA GLY A 119 -7.33 4.75 3.84
C GLY A 119 -5.85 4.65 4.20
N LEU A 120 -5.32 3.45 4.52
CA LEU A 120 -3.88 3.26 4.74
C LEU A 120 -3.11 3.20 3.42
N SER A 121 -1.89 3.75 3.42
CA SER A 121 -1.00 3.68 2.25
C SER A 121 -0.50 2.24 2.02
N GLY A 122 -0.18 1.90 0.76
CA GLY A 122 0.45 0.61 0.43
C GLY A 122 1.74 0.33 1.23
N ARG A 123 2.50 1.37 1.55
CA ARG A 123 3.69 1.28 2.41
C ARG A 123 3.33 0.83 3.82
N THR A 124 2.32 1.45 4.42
CA THR A 124 1.82 1.09 5.75
C THR A 124 1.29 -0.34 5.77
N LEU A 125 0.49 -0.72 4.77
CA LEU A 125 -0.10 -2.05 4.65
C LEU A 125 0.95 -3.16 4.59
N ARG A 126 2.07 -2.96 3.88
CA ARG A 126 3.17 -3.94 3.86
C ARG A 126 4.01 -3.97 5.15
N LYS A 127 3.97 -2.90 5.95
CA LYS A 127 4.65 -2.83 7.26
C LYS A 127 3.83 -3.53 8.36
N LEU A 128 2.51 -3.49 8.26
CA LEU A 128 1.60 -4.04 9.29
C LEU A 128 1.87 -5.51 9.64
N PRO A 129 2.10 -6.44 8.69
CA PRO A 129 2.45 -7.83 9.01
C PRO A 129 3.65 -7.97 9.96
N PHE A 130 4.69 -7.16 9.77
CA PHE A 130 5.84 -7.14 10.66
C PHE A 130 5.47 -6.60 12.05
N MET A 131 4.72 -5.48 12.10
CA MET A 131 4.29 -4.90 13.37
C MET A 131 3.37 -5.84 14.16
N ALA A 132 2.45 -6.52 13.47
CA ALA A 132 1.55 -7.50 14.06
C ALA A 132 2.32 -8.59 14.80
N HIS A 133 3.32 -9.18 14.12
CA HIS A 133 4.16 -10.20 14.73
C HIS A 133 4.99 -9.65 15.88
N ALA A 134 5.68 -8.53 15.69
CA ALA A 134 6.60 -7.98 16.68
C ALA A 134 5.89 -7.51 17.97
N MET A 135 4.66 -7.02 17.86
CA MET A 135 3.95 -6.40 18.98
C MET A 135 3.02 -7.36 19.72
N TYR A 136 2.44 -8.35 19.04
CA TYR A 136 1.33 -9.13 19.58
C TYR A 136 1.56 -10.64 19.57
N LEU A 137 2.63 -11.12 18.93
CA LEU A 137 2.93 -12.54 18.83
C LEU A 137 4.26 -12.85 19.51
N GLN A 138 4.34 -14.04 20.10
CA GLN A 138 5.55 -14.56 20.74
C GLN A 138 5.90 -15.93 20.14
N GLY A 139 7.13 -16.06 19.64
CA GLY A 139 7.63 -17.32 19.09
C GLY A 139 7.21 -17.60 17.65
N CYS A 140 7.68 -18.74 17.14
CA CYS A 140 7.43 -19.23 15.78
C CYS A 140 7.44 -20.78 15.84
N PRO A 141 6.51 -21.48 15.17
CA PRO A 141 5.45 -20.94 14.33
C PRO A 141 4.21 -20.47 15.11
N VAL A 142 3.42 -19.58 14.51
CA VAL A 142 2.11 -19.14 15.01
C VAL A 142 0.98 -19.66 14.12
N THR A 143 -0.21 -19.84 14.68
CA THR A 143 -1.39 -20.24 13.90
C THR A 143 -1.90 -19.07 13.06
N LEU A 144 -2.61 -19.38 11.96
CA LEU A 144 -3.20 -18.34 11.11
C LEU A 144 -4.20 -17.49 11.91
N ASP A 145 -5.10 -18.11 12.68
CA ASP A 145 -6.11 -17.36 13.43
C ASP A 145 -5.49 -16.36 14.41
N SER A 146 -4.49 -16.77 15.20
CA SER A 146 -3.81 -15.84 16.12
C SER A 146 -3.05 -14.75 15.38
N TYR A 147 -2.48 -15.07 14.22
CA TYR A 147 -1.84 -14.07 13.36
C TYR A 147 -2.84 -13.05 12.81
N LEU A 148 -4.03 -13.46 12.39
CA LEU A 148 -5.08 -12.56 11.89
C LEU A 148 -5.62 -11.65 13.01
N GLU A 149 -5.76 -12.18 14.23
CA GLU A 149 -6.10 -11.37 15.42
C GLU A 149 -5.02 -10.31 15.70
N ALA A 150 -3.75 -10.72 15.71
CA ALA A 150 -2.61 -9.80 15.85
C ALA A 150 -2.56 -8.73 14.75
N LEU A 151 -2.85 -9.11 13.50
CA LEU A 151 -2.92 -8.18 12.38
C LEU A 151 -4.06 -7.17 12.55
N SER A 152 -5.23 -7.63 12.98
CA SER A 152 -6.38 -6.76 13.25
C SER A 152 -6.08 -5.73 14.37
N MET A 153 -5.37 -6.16 15.43
CA MET A 153 -4.92 -5.26 16.51
C MET A 153 -3.86 -4.26 16.04
N ALA A 154 -2.93 -4.68 15.18
CA ALA A 154 -1.93 -3.79 14.60
C ALA A 154 -2.56 -2.71 13.73
N VAL A 155 -3.61 -3.04 12.97
CA VAL A 155 -4.41 -2.06 12.20
C VAL A 155 -5.06 -1.03 13.14
N ASP A 156 -5.70 -1.45 14.23
CA ASP A 156 -6.31 -0.52 15.19
C ASP A 156 -5.28 0.46 15.77
N ARG A 157 -4.12 -0.08 16.18
CA ARG A 157 -3.03 0.72 16.71
C ARG A 157 -2.54 1.73 15.67
N GLN A 158 -2.39 1.32 14.41
CA GLN A 158 -1.91 2.19 13.34
C GLN A 158 -2.85 3.38 13.09
N PHE A 159 -4.17 3.17 13.18
CA PHE A 159 -5.13 4.27 13.08
C PHE A 159 -5.11 5.18 14.29
N LYS A 160 -4.97 4.65 15.51
CA LYS A 160 -4.81 5.46 16.71
C LYS A 160 -3.58 6.37 16.62
N GLU A 161 -2.44 5.81 16.21
CA GLU A 161 -1.20 6.58 16.00
C GLU A 161 -1.37 7.68 14.94
N GLN A 162 -2.10 7.42 13.84
CA GLN A 162 -2.41 8.45 12.84
C GLN A 162 -3.32 9.55 13.37
N GLN A 163 -4.35 9.19 14.13
CA GLN A 163 -5.25 10.17 14.75
C GLN A 163 -4.52 11.08 15.73
N ASP A 164 -3.61 10.51 16.55
CA ASP A 164 -2.84 11.29 17.50
C ASP A 164 -1.87 12.25 16.81
N LEU A 165 -1.28 11.86 15.67
CA LEU A 165 -0.45 12.75 14.85
C LEU A 165 -1.24 13.91 14.24
N THR A 166 -2.52 13.71 13.90
CA THR A 166 -3.38 14.77 13.34
C THR A 166 -3.98 15.72 14.39
N LYS A 167 -3.80 15.45 15.69
CA LYS A 167 -4.26 16.35 16.77
C LYS A 167 -3.27 17.48 17.08
N TYR A 168 -2.06 17.41 16.54
CA TYR A 168 -1.03 18.44 16.65
C TYR A 168 -0.95 19.27 15.36
#